data_AF-A0A7X9GHD4-F1
#
_entry.id   AF-A0A7X9GHD4-F1
#
_cell.length_a   1.000
_cell.length_b   1.000
_cell.length_c   1.000
_cell.angle_alpha   90.00
_cell.angle_beta   90.00
_cell.angle_gamma   90.00
#
_symmetry.space_group_name_H-M   'P 1'
#
loop_
_entity.id
_entity.type
_entity.pdbx_description
1 polymer ?
#
loop_
_entity_poly.entity_id
_entity_poly.type
_entity_poly.pdbx_seq_one_letter_code
_entity_poly.pdbx_strand_id
1 'polypeptide(L)'
;MYGKISDLDNNPVSDAEIYLNGSMKAKSDKNGNFTFQCFAFKENTIQVFSKIYQPFSEDFSLEHQSQFLQIRLREMDEFIEEAKQAFKEKKDAEAETILLHAIQENPKFQPSYLFLAFIYYKNNESELLENLFVIAEEAGLKKQNFSDYLPLPMEKRYE
;
A
#
# COMPACT_ATOMS: atom_id res chain seq x y z
N MET A 1 -1.42 -10.70 -22.48
CA MET A 1 -2.44 -10.04 -21.64
C MET A 1 -2.09 -8.57 -21.47
N TYR A 2 -3.10 -7.71 -21.43
CA TYR A 2 -2.92 -6.28 -21.14
C TYR A 2 -4.08 -5.81 -20.25
N GLY A 3 -3.90 -4.73 -19.53
CA GLY A 3 -4.91 -4.26 -18.61
C GLY A 3 -4.67 -2.86 -18.11
N LYS A 4 -5.62 -2.39 -17.31
CA LYS A 4 -5.58 -1.09 -16.65
C LYS A 4 -5.95 -1.23 -15.18
N ILE A 5 -5.18 -0.56 -14.34
CA ILE A 5 -5.41 -0.43 -12.90
C ILE A 5 -5.82 1.01 -12.62
N SER A 6 -6.95 1.18 -11.94
CA SER A 6 -7.43 2.47 -11.47
C SER A 6 -7.91 2.38 -10.02
N ASP A 7 -8.12 3.52 -9.38
CA ASP A 7 -8.95 3.58 -8.18
C ASP A 7 -10.45 3.49 -8.54
N LEU A 8 -11.31 3.70 -7.55
CA LEU A 8 -12.77 3.71 -7.71
C LEU A 8 -13.29 4.93 -8.49
N ASP A 9 -12.55 6.05 -8.48
CA ASP A 9 -12.85 7.28 -9.21
C ASP A 9 -12.33 7.26 -10.66
N ASN A 10 -11.68 6.17 -11.06
CA ASN A 10 -11.04 5.92 -12.35
C ASN A 10 -9.73 6.71 -12.58
N ASN A 11 -9.11 7.25 -11.53
CA ASN A 11 -7.75 7.76 -11.64
C ASN A 11 -6.77 6.60 -11.82
N PRO A 12 -5.75 6.74 -12.68
CA PRO A 12 -4.80 5.67 -12.93
C PRO A 12 -3.91 5.42 -11.72
N VAL A 13 -3.68 4.15 -11.40
CA VAL A 13 -2.73 3.76 -10.33
C VAL A 13 -1.41 3.32 -10.94
N SER A 14 -0.36 4.11 -10.72
CA SER A 14 1.00 3.82 -11.18
C SER A 14 1.79 2.94 -10.21
N ASP A 15 2.83 2.27 -10.72
CA ASP A 15 3.77 1.45 -9.95
C ASP A 15 3.14 0.30 -9.14
N ALA A 16 1.89 -0.07 -9.43
CA ALA A 16 1.25 -1.23 -8.82
C ALA A 16 1.92 -2.50 -9.34
N GLU A 17 2.28 -3.41 -8.43
CA GLU A 17 2.94 -4.67 -8.74
C GLU A 17 1.89 -5.73 -9.05
N ILE A 18 1.95 -6.31 -10.25
CA ILE A 18 1.01 -7.33 -10.71
C ILE A 18 1.67 -8.70 -10.64
N TYR A 19 1.04 -9.61 -9.91
CA TYR A 19 1.43 -11.01 -9.78
C TYR A 19 0.37 -11.90 -10.42
N LEU A 20 0.83 -12.91 -11.14
CA LEU A 20 -0.02 -13.98 -11.67
C LEU A 20 0.45 -15.31 -11.07
N ASN A 21 -0.45 -16.01 -10.38
CA ASN A 21 -0.18 -17.28 -9.70
C ASN A 21 1.07 -17.17 -8.79
N GLY A 22 1.14 -16.11 -7.98
CA GLY A 22 2.24 -15.82 -7.05
C GLY A 22 3.55 -15.32 -7.69
N SER A 23 3.64 -15.25 -9.02
CA SER A 23 4.84 -14.76 -9.72
C SER A 23 4.64 -13.33 -10.21
N MET A 24 5.55 -12.41 -9.87
CA MET A 24 5.53 -11.04 -10.38
C MET A 24 5.67 -11.02 -11.91
N LYS A 25 4.76 -10.33 -12.60
CA LYS A 25 4.73 -10.25 -14.07
C LYS A 25 4.95 -8.85 -14.63
N ALA A 26 4.44 -7.83 -13.95
CA ALA A 26 4.49 -6.46 -14.45
C ALA A 26 4.41 -5.43 -13.32
N LYS A 27 4.68 -4.17 -13.66
CA LYS A 27 4.26 -2.99 -12.91
C LYS A 27 3.39 -2.11 -13.80
N SER A 28 2.38 -1.44 -13.23
CA SER A 28 1.62 -0.46 -14.00
C SER A 28 2.44 0.80 -14.29
N ASP A 29 2.22 1.36 -15.47
CA ASP A 29 2.81 2.64 -15.86
C ASP A 29 2.07 3.84 -15.23
N LYS A 30 2.52 5.06 -15.54
CA LYS A 30 1.90 6.31 -15.07
C LYS A 30 0.42 6.50 -15.45
N ASN A 31 -0.06 5.76 -16.45
CA ASN A 31 -1.45 5.79 -16.91
C ASN A 31 -2.24 4.58 -16.39
N GLY A 32 -1.65 3.79 -15.48
CA GLY A 32 -2.23 2.59 -14.90
C GLY A 32 -2.21 1.38 -15.82
N ASN A 33 -1.58 1.46 -16.99
CA ASN A 33 -1.57 0.36 -17.94
C ASN A 33 -0.50 -0.67 -17.59
N PHE A 34 -0.78 -1.93 -17.87
CA PHE A 34 0.22 -3.01 -17.77
C PHE A 34 0.06 -3.99 -18.93
N THR A 35 1.14 -4.71 -19.21
CA THR A 35 1.15 -5.80 -20.19
C THR A 35 2.14 -6.87 -19.76
N PHE A 36 1.78 -8.13 -19.98
CA PHE A 36 2.69 -9.26 -19.82
C PHE A 36 2.25 -10.44 -20.68
N GLN A 37 3.22 -11.31 -20.98
CA GLN A 37 2.97 -12.58 -21.64
C GLN A 37 2.57 -13.63 -20.60
N CYS A 38 1.54 -14.40 -20.91
CA CYS A 38 1.11 -15.53 -20.10
C CYS A 38 0.59 -16.64 -21.01
N PHE A 39 0.72 -17.88 -20.54
CA PHE A 39 0.05 -19.03 -21.15
C PHE A 39 -1.28 -19.23 -20.43
N ALA A 40 -2.32 -19.61 -21.17
CA ALA A 40 -3.64 -19.81 -20.61
C ALA A 40 -3.63 -21.03 -19.68
N PHE A 41 -3.74 -20.77 -18.37
CA PHE A 41 -4.27 -21.77 -17.44
C PHE A 41 -5.77 -21.59 -17.34
N LYS A 42 -6.50 -22.68 -17.13
CA LYS A 42 -7.97 -22.65 -17.00
C LYS A 42 -8.40 -21.83 -15.77
N GLU A 43 -7.59 -21.85 -14.72
CA GLU A 43 -7.80 -21.11 -13.48
C GLU A 43 -6.50 -20.37 -13.14
N ASN A 44 -6.61 -19.09 -12.83
CA ASN A 44 -5.49 -18.23 -12.45
C ASN A 44 -5.91 -17.34 -11.30
N THR A 45 -4.95 -16.98 -10.46
CA THR A 45 -5.10 -15.94 -9.45
C THR A 45 -4.28 -14.73 -9.88
N ILE A 46 -4.92 -13.56 -9.96
CA ILE A 46 -4.22 -12.29 -10.10
C ILE A 46 -4.16 -11.59 -8.75
N GLN A 47 -2.99 -11.05 -8.42
CA GLN A 47 -2.80 -10.24 -7.23
C GLN A 47 -2.19 -8.91 -7.63
N VAL A 48 -2.67 -7.82 -7.04
CA VAL A 48 -2.15 -6.48 -7.26
C VAL A 48 -1.82 -5.85 -5.93
N PHE A 49 -0.58 -5.41 -5.79
CA PHE A 49 -0.09 -4.70 -4.61
C PHE A 49 0.31 -3.28 -4.99
N SER A 50 0.00 -2.34 -4.12
CA SER A 50 0.43 -0.96 -4.27
C SER A 50 0.87 -0.39 -2.92
N LYS A 51 1.46 0.79 -2.93
CA LYS A 51 1.89 1.45 -1.68
C LYS A 51 0.71 2.01 -0.88
N ILE A 52 -0.34 2.49 -1.54
CA ILE A 52 -1.39 3.32 -0.90
C ILE A 52 -2.81 2.76 -1.01
N TYR A 53 -3.04 1.75 -1.84
CA TYR A 53 -4.32 1.10 -1.99
C TYR A 53 -4.33 -0.28 -1.33
N GLN A 54 -5.52 -0.76 -1.00
CA GLN A 54 -5.74 -2.11 -0.49
C GLN A 54 -5.27 -3.15 -1.52
N PRO A 55 -4.57 -4.23 -1.09
CA PRO A 55 -4.23 -5.33 -1.98
C PRO A 55 -5.47 -5.94 -2.62
N PHE A 56 -5.35 -6.27 -3.90
CA PHE A 56 -6.41 -6.93 -4.64
C PHE A 56 -5.99 -8.35 -4.97
N SER A 57 -6.92 -9.30 -4.85
CA SER A 57 -6.73 -10.70 -5.23
C SER A 57 -8.03 -11.26 -5.78
N GLU A 58 -7.99 -11.82 -6.99
CA GLU A 58 -9.16 -12.44 -7.60
C GLU A 58 -8.74 -13.65 -8.44
N ASP A 59 -9.57 -14.69 -8.41
CA ASP A 59 -9.45 -15.84 -9.30
C ASP A 59 -10.22 -15.59 -10.59
N PHE A 60 -9.62 -15.92 -11.72
CA PHE A 60 -10.21 -15.72 -13.03
C PHE A 60 -9.82 -16.82 -14.03
N SER A 61 -10.70 -17.04 -15.00
CA SER A 61 -10.45 -17.94 -16.12
C SER A 61 -9.93 -17.17 -17.32
N LEU A 62 -8.84 -17.64 -17.93
CA LEU A 62 -8.34 -17.09 -19.19
C LEU A 62 -9.06 -17.73 -20.36
N GLU A 63 -9.96 -16.99 -21.00
CA GLU A 63 -10.67 -17.47 -22.19
C GLU A 63 -9.78 -17.38 -23.44
N HIS A 64 -8.97 -16.33 -23.54
CA HIS A 64 -8.10 -16.04 -24.69
C HIS A 64 -6.75 -15.45 -24.25
N GLN A 65 -5.70 -15.64 -25.06
CA GLN A 65 -4.34 -15.13 -24.76
C GLN A 65 -4.26 -13.58 -24.69
N SER A 66 -5.20 -12.90 -25.35
CA SER A 66 -5.27 -11.43 -25.45
C SER A 66 -6.46 -10.83 -24.69
N GLN A 67 -6.77 -11.36 -23.51
CA GLN A 67 -7.79 -10.79 -22.63
C GLN A 67 -7.34 -9.44 -22.05
N PHE A 68 -8.29 -8.49 -22.00
CA PHE A 68 -8.13 -7.22 -21.29
C PHE A 68 -8.62 -7.37 -19.85
N LEU A 69 -7.82 -6.91 -18.89
CA LEU A 69 -8.20 -6.87 -17.47
C LEU A 69 -8.36 -5.43 -16.99
N GLN A 70 -9.51 -5.14 -16.38
CA GLN A 70 -9.75 -3.89 -15.68
C GLN A 70 -9.82 -4.17 -14.18
N ILE A 71 -8.87 -3.60 -13.42
CA ILE A 71 -8.75 -3.82 -11.98
C ILE A 71 -8.97 -2.48 -11.28
N ARG A 72 -9.81 -2.47 -10.25
CA ARG A 72 -10.08 -1.29 -9.43
C ARG A 72 -9.61 -1.54 -8.00
N LEU A 73 -8.76 -0.65 -7.51
CA LEU A 73 -8.25 -0.71 -6.14
C LEU A 73 -9.02 0.24 -5.23
N ARG A 74 -9.18 -0.16 -3.96
CA ARG A 74 -9.81 0.66 -2.93
C ARG A 74 -8.74 1.48 -2.22
N GLU A 75 -9.02 2.76 -1.99
CA GLU A 75 -8.14 3.62 -1.21
C GLU A 75 -8.11 3.21 0.27
N MET A 76 -7.00 3.51 0.94
CA MET A 76 -6.85 3.25 2.38
C MET A 76 -6.86 4.54 3.22
N ASP A 77 -7.04 5.70 2.59
CA ASP A 77 -7.01 7.01 3.24
C ASP A 77 -8.15 7.19 4.26
N GLU A 78 -9.27 6.46 4.10
CA GLU A 78 -10.37 6.44 5.08
C GLU A 78 -9.88 6.02 6.48
N PHE A 79 -9.00 5.02 6.57
CA PHE A 79 -8.40 4.63 7.85
C PHE A 79 -7.62 5.77 8.50
N ILE A 80 -6.94 6.60 7.69
CA ILE A 80 -6.16 7.73 8.20
C ILE A 80 -7.09 8.85 8.68
N GLU A 81 -8.17 9.13 7.96
CA GLU A 81 -9.15 10.13 8.38
C GLU A 81 -9.93 9.71 9.63
N GLU A 82 -10.32 8.44 9.74
CA GLU A 82 -10.95 7.89 10.95
C GLU A 82 -10.00 7.95 12.15
N ALA A 83 -8.75 7.52 11.99
CA ALA A 83 -7.75 7.61 13.05
C ALA A 83 -7.49 9.07 13.48
N LYS A 84 -7.49 10.02 12.53
CA LYS A 84 -7.34 11.45 12.83
C LYS A 84 -8.50 11.95 13.66
N GLN A 85 -9.72 11.51 13.34
CA GLN A 85 -10.91 11.88 14.09
C GLN A 85 -10.89 11.31 15.51
N ALA A 86 -10.59 10.02 15.67
CA ALA A 86 -10.44 9.38 16.98
C ALA A 86 -9.37 10.08 17.84
N PHE A 87 -8.23 10.40 17.25
CA PHE A 87 -7.15 11.11 17.94
C PHE A 87 -7.56 12.54 18.37
N LYS A 88 -8.30 13.28 17.53
CA LYS A 88 -8.86 14.60 17.90
C LYS A 88 -9.82 14.50 19.08
N GLU A 89 -10.56 13.40 19.16
CA GLU A 89 -11.48 13.09 20.27
C GLU A 89 -10.76 12.54 21.51
N LYS A 90 -9.41 12.49 21.50
CA LYS A 90 -8.56 11.93 22.57
C LYS A 90 -8.79 10.43 22.82
N LYS A 91 -9.21 9.71 21.78
CA LYS A 91 -9.41 8.26 21.80
C LYS A 91 -8.19 7.58 21.16
N ASP A 92 -7.02 7.76 21.76
CA ASP A 92 -5.75 7.33 21.17
C ASP A 92 -5.72 5.80 20.93
N ALA A 93 -6.33 4.99 21.81
CA ALA A 93 -6.44 3.54 21.62
C ALA A 93 -7.34 3.12 20.43
N GLU A 94 -8.37 3.91 20.11
CA GLU A 94 -9.22 3.66 18.94
C GLU A 94 -8.44 4.01 17.66
N ALA A 95 -7.74 5.16 17.66
CA ALA A 95 -6.86 5.55 16.56
C ALA A 95 -5.76 4.50 16.29
N GLU A 96 -5.12 3.98 17.35
CA GLU A 96 -4.15 2.89 17.24
C GLU A 96 -4.76 1.62 16.61
N THR A 97 -5.95 1.20 17.07
CA THR A 97 -6.62 0.01 16.52
C THR A 97 -6.89 0.16 15.02
N ILE A 98 -7.35 1.34 14.59
CA ILE A 98 -7.61 1.65 13.18
C ILE A 98 -6.31 1.56 12.36
N LEU A 99 -5.23 2.17 12.85
CA LEU A 99 -3.94 2.22 12.15
C LEU A 99 -3.28 0.85 12.06
N LEU A 100 -3.36 0.03 13.12
CA LEU A 100 -2.88 -1.35 13.12
C LEU A 100 -3.67 -2.21 12.13
N HIS A 101 -4.99 -2.02 12.05
CA HIS A 101 -5.80 -2.72 11.06
C HIS A 101 -5.40 -2.33 9.63
N ALA A 102 -5.15 -1.05 9.36
CA ALA A 102 -4.66 -0.59 8.06
C ALA A 102 -3.28 -1.21 7.70
N ILE A 103 -2.39 -1.39 8.68
CA ILE A 103 -1.11 -2.11 8.47
C ILE A 103 -1.34 -3.59 8.15
N GLN A 104 -2.30 -4.24 8.80
CA GLN A 104 -2.65 -5.63 8.49
C GLN A 104 -3.20 -5.79 7.08
N GLU A 105 -4.06 -4.87 6.65
CA GLU A 105 -4.63 -4.85 5.29
C GLU A 105 -3.55 -4.59 4.23
N ASN A 106 -2.63 -3.66 4.48
CA ASN A 106 -1.48 -3.40 3.62
C ASN A 106 -0.23 -3.08 4.45
N PRO A 107 0.67 -4.06 4.64
CA PRO A 107 1.91 -3.85 5.39
C PRO A 107 2.84 -2.80 4.78
N LYS A 108 2.64 -2.41 3.52
CA LYS A 108 3.42 -1.35 2.87
C LYS A 108 2.75 0.02 2.92
N PHE A 109 1.63 0.18 3.62
CA PHE A 109 0.91 1.46 3.72
C PHE A 109 1.60 2.41 4.70
N GLN A 110 2.50 3.25 4.18
CA GLN A 110 3.35 4.14 4.97
C GLN A 110 2.59 5.12 5.89
N PRO A 111 1.45 5.72 5.49
CA PRO A 111 0.71 6.64 6.35
C PRO A 111 0.37 6.10 7.74
N SER A 112 0.03 4.81 7.84
CA SER A 112 -0.33 4.21 9.12
C SER A 112 0.83 4.15 10.09
N TYR A 113 2.02 3.78 9.61
CA TYR A 113 3.24 3.75 10.42
C TYR A 113 3.62 5.14 10.92
N LEU A 114 3.54 6.16 10.06
CA LEU A 114 3.90 7.52 10.43
C LEU A 114 2.97 8.08 11.50
N PHE A 115 1.66 7.87 11.34
CA PHE A 115 0.72 8.39 12.29
C PHE A 115 0.78 7.64 13.62
N LEU A 116 0.93 6.32 13.59
CA LEU A 116 1.07 5.53 14.79
C LEU A 116 2.37 5.89 15.55
N ALA A 117 3.48 6.11 14.82
CA ALA A 117 4.72 6.60 15.41
C ALA A 117 4.55 7.96 16.11
N PHE A 118 3.75 8.86 15.54
CA PHE A 118 3.44 10.14 16.17
C PHE A 118 2.63 9.98 17.48
N ILE A 119 1.64 9.08 17.48
CA ILE A 119 0.85 8.76 18.68
C ILE A 119 1.77 8.22 19.79
N TYR A 120 2.57 7.20 19.48
CA TYR A 120 3.49 6.58 20.43
C TYR A 120 4.53 7.57 20.97
N TYR A 121 5.09 8.42 20.09
CA TYR A 121 6.02 9.48 20.51
C TYR A 121 5.37 10.46 21.49
N LYS A 122 4.16 10.96 21.18
CA LYS A 122 3.43 11.90 22.04
C LYS A 122 3.11 11.29 23.41
N ASN A 123 2.79 10.00 23.44
CA ASN A 123 2.40 9.29 24.66
C ASN A 123 3.61 8.76 25.46
N ASN A 124 4.84 8.98 24.97
CA ASN A 124 6.08 8.44 25.53
C ASN A 124 6.14 6.90 25.57
N GLU A 125 5.51 6.26 24.60
CA GLU A 125 5.45 4.79 24.45
C GLU A 125 6.65 4.31 23.63
N SER A 126 7.86 4.48 24.16
CA SER A 126 9.11 4.22 23.42
C SER A 126 9.26 2.77 22.95
N GLU A 127 8.83 1.80 23.75
CA GLU A 127 8.89 0.38 23.40
C GLU A 127 7.98 0.04 22.20
N LEU A 128 6.76 0.61 22.17
CA LEU A 128 5.84 0.44 21.04
C LEU A 128 6.39 1.12 19.77
N LEU A 129 6.99 2.29 19.92
CA LEU A 129 7.63 3.00 18.81
C LEU A 129 8.81 2.19 18.22
N GLU A 130 9.67 1.62 19.05
CA GLU A 130 10.78 0.77 18.60
C GLU A 130 10.26 -0.48 17.88
N ASN A 131 9.25 -1.15 18.45
CA ASN A 131 8.63 -2.31 17.82
C ASN A 131 7.99 -1.96 16.47
N LEU A 132 7.35 -0.80 16.36
CA LEU A 132 6.75 -0.34 15.11
C LEU A 132 7.78 -0.17 13.99
N PHE A 133 9.00 0.28 14.31
CA PHE A 133 10.08 0.36 13.32
C PHE A 133 10.55 -1.03 12.86
N VAL A 134 10.62 -2.01 13.75
CA VAL A 134 10.92 -3.40 13.38
C VAL A 134 9.86 -3.94 12.44
N ILE A 135 8.57 -3.76 12.75
CA ILE A 135 7.45 -4.20 11.89
C ILE A 135 7.52 -3.53 10.51
N ALA A 136 7.87 -2.24 10.45
CA ALA A 136 8.05 -1.53 9.18
C ALA A 136 9.20 -2.13 8.34
N GLU A 137 10.34 -2.43 8.97
CA GLU A 137 11.49 -3.03 8.30
C GLU A 137 11.18 -4.44 7.78
N GLU A 138 10.47 -5.25 8.57
CA GLU A 138 10.00 -6.59 8.16
C GLU A 138 9.03 -6.53 6.96
N ALA A 139 8.20 -5.48 6.89
CA ALA A 139 7.35 -5.20 5.72
C ALA A 139 8.15 -4.68 4.50
N GLY A 140 9.47 -4.51 4.63
CA GLY A 140 10.36 -4.03 3.58
C GLY A 140 10.33 -2.51 3.40
N LEU A 141 9.77 -1.77 4.34
CA LEU A 141 9.81 -0.31 4.36
C LEU A 141 11.17 0.17 4.89
N LYS A 142 11.72 1.18 4.23
CA LYS A 142 12.97 1.83 4.59
C LYS A 142 12.73 3.34 4.69
N LYS A 143 13.66 4.06 5.31
CA LYS A 143 13.56 5.53 5.47
C LYS A 143 13.19 6.26 4.17
N GLN A 144 13.77 5.88 3.03
CA GLN A 144 13.47 6.49 1.73
C GLN A 144 12.01 6.31 1.27
N ASN A 145 11.31 5.27 1.73
CA ASN A 145 9.91 5.02 1.41
C ASN A 145 8.98 6.06 2.06
N PHE A 146 9.45 6.82 3.05
CA PHE A 146 8.68 7.84 3.74
C PHE A 146 9.02 9.27 3.26
N SER A 147 9.86 9.41 2.23
CA SER A 147 10.34 10.72 1.75
C SER A 147 9.21 11.66 1.29
N ASP A 148 8.10 11.12 0.79
CA ASP A 148 6.93 11.89 0.40
C ASP A 148 6.18 12.50 1.59
N TYR A 149 6.39 11.98 2.80
CA TYR A 149 5.68 12.39 4.02
C TYR A 149 6.58 13.09 5.05
N LEU A 150 7.88 12.80 5.01
CA LEU A 150 8.90 13.46 5.82
C LEU A 150 9.69 14.39 4.91
N PRO A 151 9.44 15.71 4.90
CA PRO A 151 10.34 16.64 4.23
C PRO A 151 11.67 16.57 4.98
N LEU A 152 12.58 15.71 4.52
CA LEU A 152 13.93 15.68 5.08
C LEU A 152 14.56 17.02 4.71
N PRO A 153 14.92 17.90 5.67
CA PRO A 153 15.91 18.90 5.36
C PRO A 153 17.15 18.12 4.96
N MET A 154 17.51 18.19 3.67
CA MET A 154 18.82 17.75 3.24
C MET A 154 19.81 18.68 3.92
N GLU A 155 20.28 18.30 5.11
CA GLU A 155 21.48 18.89 5.68
C GLU A 155 22.58 18.67 4.64
N LYS A 156 22.89 19.74 3.91
CA LYS A 156 24.15 19.84 3.17
C LYS A 156 25.24 19.53 4.19
N ARG A 157 25.81 18.32 4.09
CA ARG A 157 27.10 18.05 4.70
C ARG A 157 28.06 18.98 3.98
N TYR A 158 28.44 20.07 4.65
CA TYR A 158 29.57 20.88 4.22
C TYR A 158 30.81 20.00 4.35
N GLU A 159 31.47 19.74 3.23
CA GLU A 159 32.86 19.26 3.18
C GLU A 159 33.82 20.33 3.70
#